data_AF-A0A0G3CDI2-F1
#
_entry.id   AF-A0A0G3CDI2-F1
#
_cell.length_a   1.000
_cell.length_b   1.000
_cell.length_c   1.000
_cell.angle_alpha   90.00
_cell.angle_beta   90.00
_cell.angle_gamma   90.00
#
_symmetry.space_group_name_H-M   'P 1'
#
loop_
_entity.id
_entity.type
_entity.pdbx_description
1 polymer ?
#
loop_
_entity_poly.entity_id
_entity_poly.type
_entity_poly.pdbx_seq_one_letter_code
_entity_poly.pdbx_strand_id
1 'polypeptide(L)' 'MVKCGICGGEAPKQPCITEEGKCDICGKKVTLAEEKKQK' A
#
# COMPACT_ATOMS: atom_id res chain seq x y z
N MET A 1 0.87 -1.01 18.03
CA MET A 1 0.71 -0.45 16.67
C MET A 1 -0.28 -1.32 15.91
N VAL A 2 -1.03 -0.77 14.95
CA VAL A 2 -1.96 -1.56 14.12
C VAL A 2 -1.22 -2.16 12.93
N LYS A 3 -1.71 -3.29 12.41
CA LYS A 3 -1.15 -3.85 11.18
C LYS A 3 -1.60 -3.04 9.97
N CYS A 4 -0.66 -2.75 9.08
CA CYS A 4 -0.89 -2.14 7.79
C CYS A 4 -1.69 -3.09 6.91
N GLY A 5 -2.88 -2.67 6.47
CA GLY A 5 -3.75 -3.47 5.60
C GLY A 5 -3.20 -3.68 4.18
N ILE A 6 -2.12 -2.99 3.80
CA ILE A 6 -1.56 -3.03 2.44
C ILE A 6 -0.34 -3.95 2.37
N CYS A 7 0.63 -3.76 3.27
CA CYS A 7 1.91 -4.50 3.25
C CYS A 7 2.13 -5.38 4.49
N GLY A 8 1.23 -5.35 5.47
CA GLY A 8 1.32 -6.17 6.69
C GLY A 8 2.30 -5.68 7.76
N GLY A 9 3.05 -4.60 7.51
CA GLY A 9 3.95 -4.01 8.50
C GLY A 9 3.23 -3.32 9.67
N GLU A 10 3.99 -2.88 10.67
CA GLU A 10 3.43 -2.09 11.79
C GLU A 10 3.25 -0.63 11.39
N ALA A 11 2.09 -0.05 11.75
CA ALA A 11 1.76 1.33 11.45
C ALA A 11 1.01 2.00 12.62
N PRO A 12 1.10 3.33 12.77
CA PRO A 12 0.39 4.05 13.82
C PRO A 12 -1.13 4.09 13.60
N LYS A 13 -1.59 3.95 12.34
CA LYS A 13 -3.01 3.97 11.93
C LYS A 13 -3.22 3.04 10.72
N GLN A 14 -4.48 2.72 10.39
CA GLN A 14 -4.77 2.09 9.10
C GLN A 14 -4.36 3.05 7.96
N PRO A 15 -3.55 2.59 7.02
CA PRO A 15 -3.12 3.41 5.89
C PRO A 15 -4.25 3.62 4.89
N CYS A 16 -4.16 4.73 4.17
CA CYS A 16 -4.99 5.05 3.03
C CYS A 16 -4.14 5.09 1.74
N ILE A 17 -4.77 4.85 0.59
CA ILE A 17 -4.14 4.99 -0.72
C ILE A 17 -4.36 6.42 -1.20
N THR A 18 -3.28 7.11 -1.55
CA THR A 18 -3.32 8.45 -2.15
C THR A 18 -3.86 8.39 -3.58
N GLU A 19 -4.26 9.53 -4.13
CA GLU A 19 -4.74 9.63 -5.53
C GLU A 19 -3.69 9.18 -6.56
N GLU A 20 -2.40 9.24 -6.21
CA GLU A 20 -1.29 8.72 -7.03
C GLU A 20 -1.13 7.19 -6.95
N GLY A 21 -1.97 6.49 -6.18
CA GLY A 21 -1.88 5.05 -5.97
C GLY A 21 -0.75 4.64 -5.03
N LYS A 22 -0.35 5.49 -4.08
CA LYS A 22 0.72 5.19 -3.10
C LYS A 22 0.15 5.06 -1.70
N CYS A 23 0.79 4.28 -0.84
CA CYS A 23 0.46 4.24 0.59
C CYS A 23 0.85 5.56 1.26
N ASP A 24 -0.05 6.20 2.02
CA ASP A 24 0.23 7.49 2.68
C ASP A 24 1.31 7.42 3.76
N ILE A 25 1.54 6.23 4.34
CA ILE A 25 2.50 6.03 5.43
C ILE A 25 3.89 5.68 4.91
N CYS A 26 3.99 4.75 3.95
CA CYS A 26 5.29 4.24 3.49
C CYS A 26 5.68 4.70 2.08
N GLY A 27 4.79 5.42 1.38
CA GLY A 27 5.04 5.97 0.04
C GLY A 27 5.14 4.94 -1.08
N LYS A 28 5.07 3.64 -0.78
CA LYS A 28 5.17 2.58 -1.80
C LYS A 28 3.95 2.63 -2.72
N LYS A 29 4.21 2.53 -4.03
CA LYS A 29 3.15 2.38 -5.04
C LYS A 29 2.47 1.03 -4.87
N VAL A 30 1.15 1.06 -4.81
CA VAL A 30 0.31 -0.13 -4.75
C VAL A 30 -0.10 -0.47 -6.18
N THR A 31 0.20 -1.68 -6.60
CA THR A 31 -0.18 -2.20 -7.92
C THR A 31 -1.03 -3.45 -7.73
N LEU A 32 -1.99 -3.66 -8.64
CA LEU A 32 -2.80 -4.87 -8.60
C LEU A 32 -1.97 -6.07 -9.05
N ALA A 33 -2.31 -7.26 -8.55
CA ALA A 33 -1.59 -8.48 -8.90
C ALA A 33 -1.65 -8.79 -10.42
N GLU A 34 -2.74 -8.41 -11.09
CA GLU A 34 -2.92 -8.59 -12.54
C GLU A 34 -2.00 -7.71 -13.38
N GLU A 35 -1.61 -6.51 -12.90
CA GLU A 35 -0.68 -5.63 -13.63
C GLU A 35 0.75 -6.22 -13.69
N LYS A 36 1.10 -7.18 -12.84
CA LYS A 36 2.43 -7.82 -12.88
C LYS A 36 2.63 -8.75 -14.09
N LYS A 37 1.60 -9.02 -14.89
CA LYS A 37 1.63 -10.00 -15.99
C LYS A 37 1.75 -9.43 -17.41
N GLN A 38 2.07 -8.14 -17.57
CA GLN A 38 2.38 -7.58 -18.89
C GLN A 38 3.89 -7.37 -19.03
N LYS A 39 4.61 -8.41 -19.48
CA LYS A 39 5.95 -8.31 -20.04
C LYS A 39 6.12 -9.36 -21.12
#